data_AF-A0AA97ART2-F1
#
_entry.id   AF-A0AA97ART2-F1
#
_cell.length_a   1.000
_cell.length_b   1.000
_cell.length_c   1.000
_cell.angle_alpha   90.00
_cell.angle_beta   90.00
_cell.angle_gamma   90.00
#
_symmetry.space_group_name_H-M   'P 1'
#
loop_
_entity.id
_entity.type
_entity.pdbx_description
1 polymer ?
#
loop_
_entity_poly.entity_id
_entity_poly.type
_entity_poly.pdbx_seq_one_letter_code
_entity_poly.pdbx_strand_id
1 'polypeptide(L)'
;MFNGLQILTTLLVADAMAMALAHALELPGKMRLSKEAYFATQPIYYPGFTIARGVGEFGGLIAAIALLLFTPVGSLTFWLTFVALSGSHYPD
;
A
#
# COMPACT_ATOMS: atom_id res chain seq x y z
N MET A 1 9.03 -1.16 -22.50
CA MET A 1 8.19 -1.01 -21.30
C MET A 1 9.08 -0.50 -20.17
N PHE A 2 8.59 0.41 -19.33
CA PHE A 2 9.38 1.00 -18.25
C PHE A 2 9.51 0.01 -17.08
N ASN A 3 10.31 -1.05 -17.26
CA ASN A 3 10.42 -2.15 -16.29
C ASN A 3 10.78 -1.65 -14.88
N GLY A 4 11.67 -0.66 -14.77
CA GLY A 4 12.00 -0.04 -13.48
C GLY A 4 10.80 0.62 -12.79
N LEU A 5 9.97 1.36 -13.55
CA LEU A 5 8.76 1.98 -13.02
C LEU A 5 7.73 0.92 -12.62
N GLN A 6 7.58 -0.16 -13.39
CA GLN A 6 6.69 -1.27 -13.05
C GLN A 6 7.10 -1.98 -11.76
N ILE A 7 8.40 -2.26 -11.60
CA ILE A 7 8.94 -2.88 -10.39
C ILE A 7 8.72 -1.95 -9.19
N LEU A 8 9.09 -0.67 -9.32
CA LEU A 8 8.89 0.31 -8.26
C LEU A 8 7.41 0.43 -7.86
N THR A 9 6.52 0.55 -8.84
CA THR A 9 5.07 0.63 -8.61
C THR A 9 4.57 -0.60 -7.86
N THR A 10 4.98 -1.79 -8.30
CA THR A 10 4.61 -3.06 -7.66
C THR A 10 5.08 -3.11 -6.20
N LEU A 11 6.32 -2.69 -5.92
CA LEU A 11 6.87 -2.68 -4.56
C LEU A 11 6.09 -1.74 -3.63
N LEU A 12 5.79 -0.53 -4.10
CA LEU A 12 5.06 0.47 -3.30
C LEU A 12 3.63 0.02 -3.00
N VAL A 13 2.92 -0.50 -4.00
CA VAL A 13 1.55 -1.04 -3.84
C VAL A 13 1.56 -2.27 -2.93
N ALA A 14 2.55 -3.16 -3.07
CA ALA A 14 2.67 -4.35 -2.23
C ALA A 14 2.94 -3.98 -0.76
N ASP A 15 3.76 -2.97 -0.49
CA ASP A 15 4.04 -2.50 0.87
C ASP A 15 2.77 -1.94 1.53
N ALA A 16 2.03 -1.07 0.82
CA ALA A 16 0.73 -0.56 1.29
C ALA A 16 -0.25 -1.69 1.60
N MET A 17 -0.39 -2.66 0.67
CA MET A 17 -1.27 -3.82 0.86
C MET A 17 -0.84 -4.69 2.05
N ALA A 18 0.47 -4.91 2.25
CA ALA A 18 0.99 -5.69 3.37
C ALA A 18 0.60 -5.06 4.71
N MET A 19 0.70 -3.73 4.83
CA MET A 19 0.30 -3.02 6.05
C MET A 19 -1.20 -3.13 6.31
N ALA A 20 -2.04 -2.94 5.28
CA ALA A 20 -3.49 -3.09 5.39
C ALA A 20 -3.89 -4.54 5.77
N LEU A 21 -3.27 -5.53 5.12
CA LEU A 21 -3.51 -6.94 5.40
C LEU A 21 -3.10 -7.31 6.82
N ALA A 22 -1.95 -6.82 7.30
CA ALA A 22 -1.51 -7.05 8.67
C ALA A 22 -2.57 -6.61 9.69
N HIS A 23 -3.17 -5.43 9.48
CA HIS A 23 -4.25 -4.93 10.34
C HIS A 23 -5.52 -5.76 10.22
N ALA A 24 -5.89 -6.21 9.02
CA ALA A 24 -7.06 -7.06 8.82
C ALA A 24 -6.91 -8.41 9.53
N LEU A 25 -5.71 -8.99 9.48
CA LEU A 25 -5.37 -10.26 10.12
C LEU A 25 -5.27 -10.16 11.66
N GLU A 26 -5.30 -8.96 12.25
CA GLU A 26 -5.46 -8.82 13.70
C GLU A 26 -6.84 -9.29 14.19
N LEU A 27 -7.85 -9.34 13.31
CA LEU A 27 -9.18 -9.79 13.67
C LEU A 27 -9.27 -11.33 13.70
N PRO A 28 -10.04 -11.91 14.65
CA PRO A 28 -10.85 -11.25 15.68
C PRO A 28 -10.06 -10.86 16.95
N GLY A 29 -8.77 -11.20 17.02
CA GLY A 29 -7.92 -11.02 18.20
C GLY A 29 -7.43 -9.59 18.46
N LYS A 30 -8.14 -8.57 17.98
CA LYS A 30 -7.76 -7.18 18.16
C LYS A 30 -7.92 -6.77 19.63
N MET A 31 -7.09 -5.83 20.09
CA MET A 31 -7.13 -5.30 21.47
C MET A 31 -6.90 -6.35 22.58
N ARG A 32 -6.00 -7.32 22.37
CA ARG A 32 -5.64 -8.33 23.38
C ARG A 32 -4.62 -7.88 24.43
N LEU A 33 -3.93 -6.75 24.19
CA LEU A 33 -2.93 -6.22 25.10
C LEU A 33 -3.57 -5.41 26.22
N SER A 34 -2.96 -5.42 27.41
CA SER A 34 -3.29 -4.42 28.43
C SER A 34 -2.90 -3.02 27.92
N LYS A 35 -3.47 -1.99 28.52
CA LYS A 35 -3.17 -0.60 28.18
C LYS A 35 -1.67 -0.30 28.25
N GLU A 36 -1.02 -0.75 29.31
CA GLU A 36 0.42 -0.54 29.57
C GLU A 36 1.26 -1.25 28.51
N ALA A 37 0.92 -2.51 28.19
CA ALA A 37 1.60 -3.27 27.14
C ALA A 37 1.41 -2.64 25.75
N TYR A 38 0.20 -2.15 25.46
CA TYR A 38 -0.07 -1.42 24.22
C TYR A 38 0.83 -0.19 24.11
N PHE A 39 0.84 0.71 25.09
CA PHE A 39 1.69 1.92 25.06
C PHE A 39 3.19 1.61 25.06
N ALA A 40 3.64 0.52 25.68
CA ALA A 40 5.05 0.13 25.64
C ALA A 40 5.51 -0.31 24.24
N THR A 41 4.63 -0.91 23.43
CA THR A 41 4.96 -1.36 22.07
C THR A 41 4.88 -0.25 21.02
N GLN A 42 4.06 0.77 21.25
CA GLN A 42 3.77 1.85 20.31
C GLN A 42 5.01 2.52 19.71
N PRO A 43 6.02 2.96 20.49
CA PRO A 43 7.19 3.65 19.94
C PRO A 43 8.04 2.80 18.98
N ILE A 44 7.95 1.47 19.09
CA ILE A 44 8.72 0.53 18.26
C ILE A 44 8.05 0.37 16.89
N TYR A 45 6.72 0.26 16.84
CA TYR A 45 5.99 -0.08 15.62
C TYR A 45 5.46 1.13 14.86
N TYR A 46 4.86 2.10 15.54
CA TYR A 46 4.11 3.17 14.88
C TYR A 46 4.92 4.04 13.92
N PRO A 47 6.18 4.43 14.23
CA PRO A 47 6.98 5.22 13.30
C PRO A 47 7.20 4.48 11.98
N GLY A 48 7.52 3.18 12.04
CA GLY A 48 7.72 2.34 10.86
C GLY A 48 6.44 2.19 10.05
N PHE A 49 5.32 1.86 10.70
CA PHE A 49 4.02 1.76 10.03
C PHE A 49 3.59 3.07 9.39
N THR A 50 3.83 4.22 10.05
CA THR A 50 3.47 5.54 9.51
C THR A 50 4.27 5.86 8.26
N ILE A 51 5.58 5.63 8.28
CA ILE A 51 6.46 5.91 7.14
C ILE A 51 6.16 4.94 5.99
N ALA A 52 6.12 3.62 6.27
CA ALA A 52 5.90 2.60 5.26
C ALA A 52 4.52 2.77 4.59
N ARG A 53 3.47 2.95 5.39
CA ARG A 53 2.13 3.23 4.87
C ARG A 53 2.11 4.50 4.02
N GLY A 54 2.65 5.61 4.51
CA GLY A 54 2.66 6.87 3.77
C GLY A 54 3.44 6.77 2.45
N VAL A 55 4.63 6.19 2.48
CA VAL A 55 5.44 6.00 1.26
C VAL A 55 4.77 5.03 0.29
N GLY A 56 4.25 3.90 0.78
CA GLY A 56 3.56 2.89 -0.03
C GLY A 56 2.27 3.41 -0.66
N GLU A 57 1.37 4.02 0.13
CA GLU A 57 0.08 4.52 -0.36
C GLU A 57 0.25 5.71 -1.32
N PHE A 58 0.92 6.80 -0.88
CA PHE A 58 1.07 7.98 -1.72
C PHE A 58 2.06 7.75 -2.87
N GLY A 59 3.19 7.11 -2.59
CA GLY A 59 4.17 6.79 -3.62
C GLY A 59 3.62 5.80 -4.63
N GLY A 60 2.90 4.77 -4.19
CA GLY A 60 2.25 3.78 -5.04
C GLY A 60 1.18 4.41 -5.93
N LEU A 61 0.36 5.31 -5.38
CA LEU A 61 -0.63 6.08 -6.15
C LEU A 61 0.02 6.90 -7.27
N ILE A 62 1.03 7.71 -6.92
CA ILE A 62 1.74 8.56 -7.89
C ILE A 62 2.42 7.71 -8.96
N ALA A 63 3.10 6.63 -8.56
CA ALA A 63 3.80 5.73 -9.47
C ALA A 63 2.82 4.99 -10.41
N ALA A 64 1.66 4.55 -9.90
CA ALA A 64 0.62 3.91 -10.70
C ALA A 64 -0.02 4.87 -11.72
N ILE A 65 -0.28 6.13 -11.33
CA ILE A 65 -0.73 7.18 -12.27
C ILE A 65 0.31 7.39 -13.37
N ALA A 66 1.58 7.58 -13.00
CA ALA A 66 2.66 7.74 -13.98
C ALA A 66 2.76 6.52 -14.91
N LEU A 67 2.72 5.31 -14.36
CA LEU A 67 2.77 4.08 -15.14
C LEU A 67 1.61 3.98 -16.12
N LEU A 68 0.39 4.35 -15.71
CA LEU A 68 -0.79 4.35 -16.56
C LEU A 68 -0.64 5.33 -17.73
N LEU A 69 -0.16 6.56 -17.47
CA LEU A 69 0.05 7.59 -18.48
C LEU A 69 1.06 7.18 -19.56
N PHE A 70 2.06 6.38 -19.21
CA PHE A 70 3.08 5.88 -20.14
C PHE A 70 2.75 4.51 -20.74
N THR A 71 1.63 3.90 -20.37
CA THR A 71 1.20 2.60 -20.90
C THR A 71 0.26 2.80 -22.09
N PRO A 72 0.50 2.13 -23.24
CA PRO A 72 -0.37 2.27 -24.41
C PRO A 72 -1.83 1.94 -24.10
N VAL A 73 -2.72 2.89 -24.38
CA VAL A 73 -4.18 2.73 -24.21
C VAL A 73 -4.66 1.55 -25.03
N GLY A 74 -5.55 0.74 -24.44
CA GLY A 74 -6.09 -0.46 -25.07
C GLY A 74 -5.24 -1.73 -24.89
N SER A 75 -4.02 -1.62 -24.35
CA SER A 75 -3.24 -2.81 -23.96
C SER A 75 -3.78 -3.46 -22.68
N LEU A 76 -3.54 -4.76 -22.50
CA LEU A 76 -3.88 -5.46 -21.27
C LEU A 76 -3.21 -4.80 -20.05
N THR A 77 -1.94 -4.42 -20.16
CA THR A 77 -1.19 -3.75 -19.10
C THR A 77 -1.85 -2.43 -18.69
N PHE A 78 -2.39 -1.66 -19.63
CA PHE A 78 -3.11 -0.42 -19.33
C PHE A 78 -4.33 -0.70 -18.45
N TRP A 79 -5.17 -1.65 -18.86
CA TRP A 79 -6.39 -1.99 -18.12
C TRP A 79 -6.09 -2.56 -16.74
N LEU A 80 -5.07 -3.42 -16.62
CA LEU A 80 -4.64 -3.95 -15.32
C LEU A 80 -4.14 -2.83 -14.39
N THR A 81 -3.34 -1.89 -14.92
CA THR A 81 -2.85 -0.74 -14.14
C THR A 81 -4.01 0.18 -13.73
N PHE A 82 -4.99 0.40 -14.62
CA PHE A 82 -6.16 1.22 -14.34
C PHE A 82 -7.04 0.62 -13.24
N VAL A 83 -7.31 -0.69 -13.30
CA VAL A 83 -8.08 -1.41 -12.27
C VAL A 83 -7.35 -1.37 -10.94
N ALA A 84 -6.03 -1.62 -10.93
CA ALA A 84 -5.23 -1.53 -9.71
C ALA A 84 -5.32 -0.12 -9.09
N LEU A 85 -5.18 0.94 -9.90
CA LEU A 85 -5.30 2.32 -9.45
C LEU A 85 -6.69 2.62 -8.87
N SER A 86 -7.75 2.11 -9.50
CA SER A 86 -9.14 2.32 -9.05
C SER A 86 -9.42 1.62 -7.71
N GLY A 87 -8.88 0.42 -7.51
CA GLY A 87 -9.01 -0.33 -6.24
C GLY A 87 -8.14 0.22 -5.11
N SER A 88 -7.09 0.99 -5.43
CA SER A 88 -6.18 1.61 -4.45
C SER A 88 -6.82 2.76 -3.68
N HIS A 89 -7.93 3.30 -4.18
CA HIS A 89 -8.63 4.45 -3.59
C HIS A 89 -9.88 3.97 -2.84
N TYR A 90 -9.69 3.22 -1.76
CA TYR A 90 -10.79 2.98 -0.82
C TYR A 90 -10.97 4.25 0.04
N PRO A 91 -12.17 4.87 0.08
CA PRO A 91 -12.43 5.94 1.01
C PRO A 91 -12.57 5.31 2.40
N ASP A 92 -11.53 5.44 3.21
CA ASP A 92 -11.63 5.24 4.66
C ASP A 92 -12.59 6.27 5.29
#